data_AF-A0A7Y9QUK3-F1
#
_entry.id   AF-A0A7Y9QUK3-F1
#
_cell.length_a   1.000
_cell.length_b   1.000
_cell.length_c   1.000
_cell.angle_alpha   90.00
_cell.angle_beta   90.00
_cell.angle_gamma   90.00
#
_symmetry.space_group_name_H-M   'P 1'
#
loop_
_entity.id
_entity.type
_entity.pdbx_description
1 polymer ?
#
loop_
_entity_poly.entity_id
_entity_poly.type
_entity_poly.pdbx_seq_one_letter_code
_entity_poly.pdbx_strand_id
1 'polypeptide(L)'
;MSAIPPSKSCSPRLQNALQQTRWLARRLAAAVGLALPMVASVAAQTATTGVGVISYWGSTDTALYDQLPASSLAVVNPDSGVFVAAGQTTTLVPDLLTWRTLSDRAASRGVQLLGYVPTGYFNHTCNVPGKCQTWERIEAQIAAYFAQMPSLGGIFFDEAAPSTWNCSVFVTEYQQLRALVAKYRPGAKIAFNAGVPDNCVVGGALAGETVVLFESSATDYTAQATQISNATAVARTKGVQTWHLVHSVSTRADMIKLVSSARQMQTNLVYITSIGGNWQAGENTWGSLPVYWASEVQQIQGVAPGLNWGSMTKKLANYSSYLCLRGTGTRLDQQSCASTTAWTLTVQTVSGLPYYQVRYGNKCAAQPSVGSTALTWATCSATAASQMWALRQSGSLLYFENRQSAQVLSMPGTTAGSTAIAENYSGAARQLFYFQ
;
A
#
# COMPACT_ATOMS: atom_id res chain seq x y z
N MET A 1 27.77 51.12 79.03
CA MET A 1 28.13 52.56 79.02
C MET A 1 27.63 53.16 77.72
N SER A 2 26.78 54.18 77.83
CA SER A 2 26.44 55.19 76.79
C SER A 2 25.72 54.69 75.53
N ALA A 3 24.81 55.43 74.89
CA ALA A 3 23.94 56.56 75.18
C ALA A 3 23.04 56.72 73.92
N ILE A 4 21.75 56.99 74.10
CA ILE A 4 20.80 57.51 73.08
C ILE A 4 21.07 59.04 72.97
N PRO A 5 20.90 59.84 71.87
CA PRO A 5 19.77 59.94 70.90
C PRO A 5 20.16 60.50 69.48
N PRO A 6 19.33 61.19 68.65
CA PRO A 6 17.88 61.11 68.34
C PRO A 6 17.51 61.01 66.83
N SER A 7 16.23 60.69 66.63
CA SER A 7 15.29 60.97 65.51
C SER A 7 15.67 61.89 64.33
N LYS A 8 15.20 61.51 63.13
CA LYS A 8 14.40 62.42 62.27
C LYS A 8 13.37 61.64 61.44
N SER A 9 12.21 62.26 61.36
CA SER A 9 10.89 61.75 60.99
C SER A 9 10.55 61.89 59.50
N CYS A 10 9.69 60.97 59.05
CA CYS A 10 8.59 61.12 58.08
C CYS A 10 8.83 61.80 56.73
N SER A 11 8.66 61.01 55.66
CA SER A 11 8.17 61.50 54.36
C SER A 11 6.87 60.75 53.99
N PRO A 12 5.83 61.43 53.49
CA PRO A 12 4.46 60.92 53.42
C PRO A 12 4.23 60.17 52.10
N ARG A 13 4.46 58.87 52.09
CA ARG A 13 4.09 57.98 50.96
C ARG A 13 3.50 56.64 51.41
N LEU A 14 2.72 56.64 52.49
CA LEU A 14 2.14 55.43 53.08
C LEU A 14 0.64 55.53 53.37
N GLN A 15 -0.08 56.31 52.56
CA GLN A 15 -1.56 56.34 52.59
C GLN A 15 -2.23 56.07 51.23
N ASN A 16 -1.46 55.84 50.14
CA ASN A 16 -2.02 55.49 48.82
C ASN A 16 -1.74 54.03 48.38
N ALA A 17 -1.26 53.16 49.28
CA ALA A 17 -0.93 51.76 48.97
C ALA A 17 -1.92 50.73 49.55
N LEU A 18 -3.05 51.15 50.13
CA LEU A 18 -4.03 50.24 50.77
C LEU A 18 -5.46 50.34 50.21
N GLN A 19 -5.66 50.96 49.03
CA GLN A 19 -6.94 50.93 48.31
C GLN A 19 -6.90 50.27 46.93
N GLN A 20 -5.74 49.78 46.46
CA GLN A 20 -5.65 49.02 45.19
C GLN A 20 -5.61 47.49 45.36
N THR A 21 -5.72 46.96 46.59
CA THR A 21 -5.67 45.51 46.85
C THR A 21 -7.02 44.81 47.00
N ARG A 22 -8.15 45.51 46.77
CA ARG A 22 -9.50 44.91 46.82
C ARG A 22 -10.17 44.65 45.47
N TRP A 23 -9.53 45.02 44.35
CA TRP A 23 -10.05 44.77 43.00
C TRP A 23 -9.40 43.60 42.24
N LEU A 24 -8.39 42.94 42.82
CA LEU A 24 -7.72 41.77 42.22
C LEU A 24 -8.13 40.41 42.83
N ALA A 25 -8.96 40.40 43.88
CA ALA A 25 -9.35 39.17 44.59
C ALA A 25 -10.75 38.61 44.22
N ARG A 26 -11.41 39.14 43.18
CA ARG A 26 -12.74 38.65 42.72
C ARG A 26 -12.79 38.20 41.25
N ARG A 27 -11.65 38.08 40.57
CA ARG A 27 -11.53 37.44 39.23
C ARG A 27 -10.54 36.28 39.21
N LEU A 28 -10.50 35.50 40.29
CA LEU A 28 -9.65 34.31 40.44
C LEU A 28 -10.44 33.17 41.12
N ALA A 29 -11.69 32.97 40.69
CA ALA A 29 -12.56 31.88 41.17
C ALA A 29 -13.37 31.22 40.03
N ALA A 30 -12.78 31.13 38.83
CA ALA A 30 -13.35 30.38 37.71
C ALA A 30 -12.25 29.95 36.71
N ALA A 31 -11.26 29.18 37.16
CA ALA A 31 -10.40 28.35 36.30
C ALA A 31 -9.43 27.49 37.15
N VAL A 32 -9.95 26.73 38.11
CA VAL A 32 -9.22 25.55 38.61
C VAL A 32 -9.94 24.33 38.05
N GLY A 33 -9.82 24.18 36.72
CA GLY A 33 -10.12 22.93 36.07
C GLY A 33 -8.99 21.97 36.42
N LEU A 34 -9.32 20.89 37.12
CA LEU A 34 -8.44 19.74 37.29
C LEU A 34 -7.89 19.32 35.92
N ALA A 35 -6.64 19.69 35.63
CA ALA A 35 -5.87 19.13 34.53
C ALA A 35 -5.47 17.70 34.95
N LEU A 36 -6.42 16.77 34.83
CA LEU A 36 -6.09 15.35 34.75
C LEU A 36 -5.13 15.19 33.56
N PRO A 37 -3.98 14.50 33.70
CA PRO A 37 -3.20 14.12 32.54
C PRO A 37 -4.10 13.23 31.69
N MET A 38 -4.61 13.79 30.58
CA MET A 38 -5.12 12.98 29.49
C MET A 38 -3.92 12.20 28.97
N VAL A 39 -3.72 11.01 29.53
CA VAL A 39 -2.95 9.97 28.86
C VAL A 39 -3.76 9.68 27.61
N ALA A 40 -3.46 10.40 26.53
CA ALA A 40 -3.98 10.09 25.23
C ALA A 40 -3.52 8.66 24.95
N SER A 41 -4.43 7.71 25.12
CA SER A 41 -4.24 6.37 24.61
C SER A 41 -4.10 6.55 23.10
N VAL A 42 -2.85 6.61 22.63
CA VAL A 42 -2.54 6.43 21.22
C VAL A 42 -2.99 5.01 20.95
N ALA A 43 -4.26 4.86 20.55
CA ALA A 43 -4.75 3.60 20.04
C ALA A 43 -3.76 3.21 18.94
N ALA A 44 -3.03 2.11 19.16
CA ALA A 44 -2.10 1.58 18.19
C ALA A 44 -2.90 1.31 16.92
N GLN A 45 -2.87 2.26 15.99
CA GLN A 45 -3.48 2.11 14.69
C GLN A 45 -2.71 0.94 14.07
N THR A 46 -3.35 -0.22 13.97
CA THR A 46 -2.77 -1.38 13.31
C THR A 46 -2.43 -0.93 11.90
N ALA A 47 -1.15 -0.67 11.65
CA ALA A 47 -0.67 -0.23 10.36
C ALA A 47 -1.08 -1.28 9.33
N THR A 48 -1.95 -0.90 8.40
CA THR A 48 -2.32 -1.76 7.29
C THR A 48 -1.13 -1.86 6.36
N THR A 49 -0.63 -3.07 6.12
CA THR A 49 0.42 -3.32 5.12
C THR A 49 -0.07 -2.88 3.75
N GLY A 50 0.67 -1.99 3.10
CA GLY A 50 0.44 -1.46 1.77
C GLY A 50 1.36 -2.09 0.71
N VAL A 51 1.17 -1.65 -0.52
CA VAL A 51 1.92 -2.10 -1.69
C VAL A 51 3.13 -1.18 -1.90
N GLY A 52 4.33 -1.74 -1.83
CA GLY A 52 5.58 -1.04 -2.12
C GLY A 52 6.36 -1.77 -3.21
N VAL A 53 6.50 -1.22 -4.42
CA VAL A 53 7.04 -1.95 -5.58
C VAL A 53 8.40 -1.41 -6.05
N ILE A 54 9.35 -2.31 -6.31
CA ILE A 54 10.54 -1.99 -7.11
C ILE A 54 10.18 -2.19 -8.57
N SER A 55 9.91 -1.10 -9.29
CA SER A 55 9.40 -1.12 -10.67
C SER A 55 10.50 -0.81 -11.69
N TYR A 56 11.48 -1.71 -11.83
CA TYR A 56 12.59 -1.56 -12.79
C TYR A 56 12.21 -2.11 -14.16
N TRP A 57 11.05 -1.71 -14.64
CA TRP A 57 10.40 -2.27 -15.84
C TRP A 57 10.83 -1.58 -17.13
N GLY A 58 11.66 -0.54 -17.04
CA GLY A 58 12.05 0.28 -18.18
C GLY A 58 10.94 1.20 -18.68
N SER A 59 11.27 2.01 -19.68
CA SER A 59 10.36 2.99 -20.30
C SER A 59 9.52 2.41 -21.43
N THR A 60 9.85 1.21 -21.91
CA THR A 60 9.12 0.50 -22.97
C THR A 60 7.85 -0.16 -22.45
N ASP A 61 7.85 -0.61 -21.19
CA ASP A 61 6.77 -1.37 -20.58
C ASP A 61 5.84 -0.51 -19.71
N THR A 62 5.49 0.67 -20.22
CA THR A 62 4.68 1.67 -19.49
C THR A 62 3.34 1.13 -18.97
N ALA A 63 2.77 0.12 -19.63
CA ALA A 63 1.53 -0.53 -19.22
C ALA A 63 1.63 -1.27 -17.87
N LEU A 64 2.82 -1.69 -17.44
CA LEU A 64 3.02 -2.31 -16.13
C LEU A 64 2.80 -1.30 -15.00
N TYR A 65 3.24 -0.05 -15.19
CA TYR A 65 2.98 1.07 -14.25
C TYR A 65 1.50 1.37 -14.13
N ASP A 66 0.73 1.12 -15.19
CA ASP A 66 -0.73 1.27 -15.15
C ASP A 66 -1.42 0.22 -14.26
N GLN A 67 -0.72 -0.85 -13.83
CA GLN A 67 -1.25 -1.86 -12.92
C GLN A 67 -0.97 -1.58 -11.44
N LEU A 68 -0.22 -0.52 -11.11
CA LEU A 68 -0.01 -0.10 -9.72
C LEU A 68 -1.31 0.44 -9.12
N PRO A 69 -1.78 -0.09 -7.97
CA PRO A 69 -2.99 0.41 -7.35
C PRO A 69 -2.75 1.76 -6.67
N ALA A 70 -3.81 2.56 -6.50
CA ALA A 70 -3.74 3.82 -5.78
C ALA A 70 -3.15 3.64 -4.37
N SER A 71 -2.44 4.67 -3.87
CA SER A 71 -1.70 4.67 -2.60
C SER A 71 -0.47 3.74 -2.57
N SER A 72 -0.08 3.12 -3.69
CA SER A 72 1.20 2.41 -3.75
C SER A 72 2.38 3.36 -3.68
N LEU A 73 3.46 2.89 -3.06
CA LEU A 73 4.78 3.47 -3.22
C LEU A 73 5.53 2.64 -4.27
N ALA A 74 6.18 3.25 -5.24
CA ALA A 74 7.01 2.51 -6.19
C ALA A 74 8.25 3.28 -6.60
N VAL A 75 9.23 2.60 -7.22
CA VAL A 75 10.53 3.18 -7.59
C VAL A 75 10.69 3.22 -9.09
N VAL A 76 11.00 4.39 -9.65
CA VAL A 76 11.43 4.52 -11.04
C VAL A 76 12.94 4.56 -11.14
N ASN A 77 13.46 3.76 -12.06
CA ASN A 77 14.89 3.62 -12.28
C ASN A 77 15.19 3.62 -13.78
N PRO A 78 15.37 4.79 -14.40
CA PRO A 78 15.65 4.90 -15.83
C PRO A 78 16.90 4.13 -16.28
N ASP A 79 18.03 4.33 -15.61
CA ASP A 79 19.29 3.65 -15.93
C ASP A 79 20.24 3.68 -14.72
N SER A 80 19.88 3.03 -13.62
CA SER A 80 20.57 3.18 -12.31
C SER A 80 20.64 4.64 -11.85
N GLY A 81 19.52 5.36 -12.05
CA GLY A 81 19.38 6.80 -11.88
C GLY A 81 18.79 7.48 -13.11
N VAL A 82 18.76 8.81 -13.12
CA VAL A 82 18.18 9.64 -14.20
C VAL A 82 19.19 10.02 -15.30
N PHE A 83 20.46 9.65 -15.11
CA PHE A 83 21.50 9.83 -16.11
C PHE A 83 21.95 8.48 -16.66
N VAL A 84 22.55 8.50 -17.84
CA VAL A 84 23.12 7.32 -18.48
C VAL A 84 24.21 6.72 -17.58
N ALA A 85 24.01 5.47 -17.16
CA ALA A 85 24.96 4.72 -16.32
C ALA A 85 26.21 4.34 -17.10
N ALA A 86 26.06 4.02 -18.39
CA ALA A 86 27.21 3.76 -19.26
C ALA A 86 28.15 4.98 -19.27
N GLY A 87 29.41 4.76 -18.89
CA GLY A 87 30.42 5.82 -18.81
C GLY A 87 30.30 6.76 -17.60
N GLN A 88 29.38 6.50 -16.65
CA GLN A 88 29.27 7.22 -15.37
C GLN A 88 29.10 8.74 -15.53
N THR A 89 28.22 9.11 -16.46
CA THR A 89 28.06 10.50 -16.92
C THR A 89 27.10 11.29 -16.04
N THR A 90 26.97 12.59 -16.32
CA THR A 90 25.84 13.45 -15.89
C THR A 90 24.92 13.79 -17.06
N THR A 91 24.93 12.97 -18.12
CA THR A 91 24.06 13.12 -19.28
C THR A 91 22.74 12.43 -19.00
N LEU A 92 21.62 13.17 -19.10
CA LEU A 92 20.29 12.62 -18.83
C LEU A 92 19.98 11.46 -19.79
N VAL A 93 19.18 10.51 -19.32
CA VAL A 93 18.68 9.44 -20.20
C VAL A 93 17.90 10.01 -21.39
N PRO A 94 18.00 9.41 -22.59
CA PRO A 94 17.43 9.99 -23.82
C PRO A 94 15.89 9.97 -23.87
N ASP A 95 15.25 9.10 -23.09
CA ASP A 95 13.81 8.86 -23.03
C ASP A 95 13.11 9.59 -21.87
N LEU A 96 13.73 10.66 -21.37
CA LEU A 96 13.28 11.42 -20.20
C LEU A 96 11.81 11.87 -20.25
N LEU A 97 11.31 12.22 -21.44
CA LEU A 97 9.91 12.64 -21.61
C LEU A 97 8.93 11.50 -21.31
N THR A 98 9.30 10.25 -21.63
CA THR A 98 8.50 9.07 -21.33
C THR A 98 8.41 8.88 -19.82
N TRP A 99 9.55 8.98 -19.12
CA TRP A 99 9.60 8.88 -17.66
C TRP A 99 8.81 9.98 -16.94
N ARG A 100 8.90 11.24 -17.42
CA ARG A 100 8.07 12.34 -16.91
C ARG A 100 6.57 12.02 -17.07
N THR A 101 6.15 11.63 -18.28
CA THR A 101 4.75 11.31 -18.59
C THR A 101 4.22 10.17 -17.71
N LEU A 102 5.05 9.15 -17.50
CA LEU A 102 4.74 8.03 -16.62
C LEU A 102 4.58 8.50 -15.16
N SER A 103 5.50 9.33 -14.67
CA SER A 103 5.43 9.88 -13.31
C SER A 103 4.17 10.73 -13.10
N ASP A 104 3.81 11.57 -14.07
CA ASP A 104 2.62 12.41 -14.00
C ASP A 104 1.33 11.56 -13.98
N ARG A 105 1.28 10.50 -14.80
CA ARG A 105 0.16 9.56 -14.85
C ARG A 105 0.03 8.72 -13.59
N ALA A 106 1.14 8.29 -12.99
CA ALA A 106 1.12 7.59 -11.72
C ALA A 106 0.59 8.50 -10.60
N ALA A 107 1.11 9.73 -10.52
CA ALA A 107 0.69 10.71 -9.53
C ALA A 107 -0.81 11.05 -9.63
N SER A 108 -1.35 11.21 -10.84
CA SER A 108 -2.79 11.51 -11.04
C SER A 108 -3.73 10.37 -10.59
N ARG A 109 -3.21 9.14 -10.46
CA ARG A 109 -3.93 7.98 -9.92
C ARG A 109 -3.66 7.74 -8.44
N GLY A 110 -2.93 8.64 -7.78
CA GLY A 110 -2.58 8.53 -6.36
C GLY A 110 -1.47 7.51 -6.09
N VAL A 111 -0.66 7.16 -7.09
CA VAL A 111 0.57 6.36 -6.90
C VAL A 111 1.74 7.31 -6.66
N GLN A 112 2.58 7.00 -5.66
CA GLN A 112 3.77 7.77 -5.37
C GLN A 112 4.99 7.08 -5.94
N LEU A 113 5.60 7.68 -6.96
CA LEU A 113 6.87 7.21 -7.51
C LEU A 113 8.05 7.92 -6.84
N LEU A 114 9.09 7.16 -6.49
CA LEU A 114 10.35 7.64 -5.97
C LEU A 114 11.44 7.47 -7.03
N GLY A 115 12.32 8.47 -7.19
CA GLY A 115 13.49 8.35 -8.06
C GLY A 115 14.59 7.50 -7.40
N TYR A 116 15.10 6.50 -8.11
CA TYR A 116 16.22 5.66 -7.67
C TYR A 116 17.54 6.43 -7.66
N VAL A 117 18.26 6.44 -6.53
CA VAL A 117 19.59 7.05 -6.42
C VAL A 117 20.55 6.08 -5.73
N PRO A 118 21.58 5.56 -6.43
CA PRO A 118 22.57 4.70 -5.79
C PRO A 118 23.50 5.53 -4.92
N THR A 119 23.82 5.03 -3.72
CA THR A 119 24.70 5.70 -2.76
C THR A 119 26.11 5.10 -2.70
N GLY A 120 26.36 4.01 -3.43
CA GLY A 120 27.68 3.38 -3.51
C GLY A 120 28.12 2.77 -2.19
N TYR A 121 27.20 2.22 -1.40
CA TYR A 121 27.48 1.61 -0.10
C TYR A 121 28.27 2.52 0.86
N PHE A 122 27.90 3.80 0.88
CA PHE A 122 28.54 4.90 1.62
C PHE A 122 30.03 5.13 1.30
N ASN A 123 30.49 4.67 0.14
CA ASN A 123 31.82 4.98 -0.35
C ASN A 123 31.75 6.15 -1.33
N HIS A 124 32.10 7.35 -0.85
CA HIS A 124 31.97 8.59 -1.63
C HIS A 124 33.24 9.03 -2.38
N THR A 125 34.15 8.10 -2.67
CA THR A 125 35.48 8.41 -3.24
C THR A 125 35.56 8.35 -4.77
N CYS A 126 34.56 7.77 -5.43
CA CYS A 126 34.52 7.58 -6.89
C CYS A 126 33.08 7.40 -7.39
N ASN A 127 32.90 7.25 -8.71
CA ASN A 127 31.62 6.92 -9.35
C ASN A 127 31.75 5.58 -10.07
N VAL A 128 31.57 4.47 -9.34
CA VAL A 128 31.63 3.11 -9.87
C VAL A 128 30.39 2.36 -9.39
N PRO A 129 29.51 1.88 -10.29
CA PRO A 129 28.29 1.18 -9.92
C PRO A 129 28.55 0.01 -8.99
N GLY A 130 27.70 -0.18 -7.97
CA GLY A 130 27.87 -1.27 -7.02
C GLY A 130 29.03 -1.10 -6.03
N LYS A 131 29.76 0.03 -6.07
CA LYS A 131 31.02 0.18 -5.31
C LYS A 131 31.22 1.53 -4.63
N CYS A 132 30.96 2.64 -5.33
CA CYS A 132 31.17 3.99 -4.81
C CYS A 132 30.38 5.02 -5.62
N GLN A 133 29.96 6.10 -4.95
CA GLN A 133 29.28 7.22 -5.58
C GLN A 133 29.63 8.52 -4.86
N THR A 134 30.15 9.54 -5.55
CA THR A 134 30.47 10.81 -4.89
C THR A 134 29.23 11.59 -4.47
N TRP A 135 29.36 12.45 -3.47
CA TRP A 135 28.28 13.31 -3.00
C TRP A 135 27.73 14.22 -4.09
N GLU A 136 28.60 14.77 -4.94
CA GLU A 136 28.22 15.62 -6.06
C GLU A 136 27.35 14.84 -7.06
N ARG A 137 27.65 13.55 -7.26
CA ARG A 137 26.91 12.71 -8.18
C ARG A 137 25.54 12.34 -7.62
N ILE A 138 25.46 12.02 -6.33
CA ILE A 138 24.19 11.79 -5.60
C ILE A 138 23.32 13.06 -5.69
N GLU A 139 23.89 14.22 -5.36
CA GLU A 139 23.19 15.49 -5.42
C GLU A 139 22.68 15.81 -6.84
N ALA A 140 23.51 15.58 -7.86
CA ALA A 140 23.12 15.77 -9.24
C ALA A 140 21.93 14.87 -9.65
N GLN A 141 21.87 13.61 -9.17
CA GLN A 141 20.73 12.72 -9.44
C GLN A 141 19.45 13.32 -8.84
N ILE A 142 19.49 13.72 -7.57
CA ILE A 142 18.34 14.28 -6.83
C ILE A 142 17.84 15.55 -7.52
N ALA A 143 18.75 16.48 -7.84
CA ALA A 143 18.43 17.72 -8.53
C ALA A 143 17.77 17.45 -9.89
N ALA A 144 18.34 16.55 -10.68
CA ALA A 144 17.82 16.18 -11.98
C ALA A 144 16.44 15.49 -11.90
N TYR A 145 16.23 14.54 -10.98
CA TYR A 145 14.92 13.93 -10.80
C TYR A 145 13.83 14.95 -10.50
N PHE A 146 14.06 15.86 -9.55
CA PHE A 146 13.03 16.84 -9.20
C PHE A 146 12.80 17.91 -10.27
N ALA A 147 13.82 18.26 -11.07
CA ALA A 147 13.67 19.16 -12.21
C ALA A 147 12.92 18.50 -13.37
N GLN A 148 13.28 17.25 -13.70
CA GLN A 148 12.81 16.57 -14.89
C GLN A 148 11.51 15.80 -14.68
N MET A 149 11.23 15.33 -13.47
CA MET A 149 10.02 14.59 -13.11
C MET A 149 9.36 15.24 -11.89
N PRO A 150 8.72 16.41 -12.07
CA PRO A 150 8.21 17.20 -10.96
C PRO A 150 7.15 16.49 -10.12
N SER A 151 6.43 15.52 -10.69
CA SER A 151 5.40 14.74 -9.98
C SER A 151 5.93 13.60 -9.12
N LEU A 152 7.26 13.38 -9.04
CA LEU A 152 7.82 12.38 -8.13
C LEU A 152 7.45 12.69 -6.66
N GLY A 153 7.09 11.65 -5.92
CA GLY A 153 6.81 11.74 -4.49
C GLY A 153 8.07 11.90 -3.63
N GLY A 154 9.24 11.57 -4.16
CA GLY A 154 10.49 11.63 -3.41
C GLY A 154 11.65 10.82 -4.02
N ILE A 155 12.57 10.39 -3.17
CA ILE A 155 13.79 9.67 -3.54
C ILE A 155 13.88 8.34 -2.80
N PHE A 156 14.30 7.31 -3.53
CA PHE A 156 14.68 6.00 -3.02
C PHE A 156 16.20 5.89 -3.13
N PHE A 157 16.87 5.86 -1.97
CA PHE A 157 18.31 5.66 -1.89
C PHE A 157 18.61 4.18 -1.86
N ASP A 158 19.30 3.68 -2.89
CA ASP A 158 19.76 2.30 -2.92
C ASP A 158 21.17 2.17 -2.37
N GLU A 159 21.55 0.95 -2.01
CA GLU A 159 22.85 0.63 -1.41
C GLU A 159 23.09 1.44 -0.12
N ALA A 160 22.03 1.77 0.61
CA ALA A 160 22.01 2.71 1.73
C ALA A 160 22.50 2.07 3.04
N ALA A 161 23.62 1.36 2.95
CA ALA A 161 24.34 0.71 4.03
C ALA A 161 25.84 0.64 3.67
N PRO A 162 26.76 0.64 4.66
CA PRO A 162 28.18 0.56 4.35
C PRO A 162 28.56 -0.85 3.88
N SER A 163 29.43 -0.95 2.88
CA SER A 163 29.93 -2.23 2.36
C SER A 163 30.63 -3.07 3.43
N THR A 164 31.33 -2.40 4.36
CA THR A 164 31.79 -2.99 5.62
C THR A 164 30.87 -2.51 6.73
N TRP A 165 30.11 -3.43 7.33
CA TRP A 165 29.07 -3.08 8.28
C TRP A 165 29.61 -2.24 9.46
N ASN A 166 29.11 -1.03 9.62
CA ASN A 166 29.45 -0.14 10.72
C ASN A 166 28.22 0.66 11.15
N CYS A 167 27.69 0.35 12.33
CA CYS A 167 26.50 0.99 12.86
C CYS A 167 26.63 2.51 13.08
N SER A 168 27.85 3.02 13.32
CA SER A 168 28.03 4.42 13.67
C SER A 168 27.81 5.39 12.50
N VAL A 169 27.80 4.90 11.25
CA VAL A 169 27.75 5.77 10.06
C VAL A 169 26.32 6.10 9.64
N PHE A 170 25.34 5.23 9.92
CA PHE A 170 23.96 5.36 9.43
C PHE A 170 23.32 6.71 9.77
N VAL A 171 23.52 7.21 11.00
CA VAL A 171 22.92 8.48 11.43
C VAL A 171 23.44 9.65 10.60
N THR A 172 24.76 9.76 10.45
CA THR A 172 25.40 10.85 9.70
C THR A 172 25.08 10.75 8.21
N GLU A 173 25.14 9.55 7.64
CA GLU A 173 24.86 9.30 6.23
C GLU A 173 23.41 9.64 5.86
N TYR A 174 22.43 9.12 6.61
CA TYR A 174 21.02 9.41 6.35
C TYR A 174 20.69 10.88 6.60
N GLN A 175 21.36 11.55 7.55
CA GLN A 175 21.24 12.99 7.74
C GLN A 175 21.71 13.78 6.52
N GLN A 176 22.87 13.43 5.95
CA GLN A 176 23.40 14.09 4.77
C GLN A 176 22.51 13.88 3.54
N LEU A 177 22.07 12.64 3.29
CA LEU A 177 21.16 12.32 2.19
C LEU A 177 19.83 13.08 2.30
N ARG A 178 19.27 13.16 3.52
CA ARG A 178 18.07 13.95 3.80
C ARG A 178 18.27 15.43 3.53
N ALA A 179 19.42 15.99 3.89
CA ALA A 179 19.74 17.39 3.63
C ALA A 179 19.78 17.69 2.12
N LEU A 180 20.34 16.77 1.32
CA LEU A 180 20.32 16.90 -0.15
C LEU A 180 18.90 16.87 -0.70
N VAL A 181 18.04 15.94 -0.27
CA VAL A 181 16.63 15.92 -0.71
C VAL A 181 15.92 17.21 -0.32
N ALA A 182 16.05 17.64 0.93
CA ALA A 182 15.40 18.85 1.44
C ALA A 182 15.86 20.12 0.73
N LYS A 183 17.11 20.19 0.25
CA LYS A 183 17.64 21.32 -0.53
C LYS A 183 16.83 21.57 -1.81
N TYR A 184 16.37 20.52 -2.47
CA TYR A 184 15.64 20.62 -3.75
C TYR A 184 14.13 20.46 -3.60
N ARG A 185 13.66 19.69 -2.60
CA ARG A 185 12.24 19.49 -2.32
C ARG A 185 12.00 19.19 -0.83
N PRO A 186 11.83 20.22 0.01
CA PRO A 186 11.46 20.05 1.41
C PRO A 186 10.20 19.19 1.56
N GLY A 187 10.24 18.23 2.47
CA GLY A 187 9.09 17.35 2.76
C GLY A 187 8.84 16.24 1.73
N ALA A 188 9.69 16.09 0.70
CA ALA A 188 9.64 14.93 -0.19
C ALA A 188 9.85 13.62 0.61
N LYS A 189 9.24 12.53 0.15
CA LYS A 189 9.42 11.22 0.77
C LYS A 189 10.84 10.71 0.56
N ILE A 190 11.33 9.98 1.56
CA ILE A 190 12.63 9.33 1.51
C ILE A 190 12.44 7.86 1.89
N ALA A 191 13.00 6.99 1.07
CA ALA A 191 13.16 5.58 1.37
C ALA A 191 14.65 5.22 1.31
N PHE A 192 15.14 4.49 2.31
CA PHE A 192 16.51 3.96 2.34
C PHE A 192 16.49 2.45 2.17
N ASN A 193 17.21 1.93 1.17
CA ASN A 193 17.37 0.51 0.98
C ASN A 193 18.69 0.01 1.56
N ALA A 194 18.61 -0.53 2.78
CA ALA A 194 19.73 -1.26 3.38
C ALA A 194 19.65 -2.76 3.09
N GLY A 195 18.48 -3.28 2.73
CA GLY A 195 18.23 -4.71 2.46
C GLY A 195 18.39 -5.66 3.65
N VAL A 196 18.72 -5.15 4.84
CA VAL A 196 19.15 -5.94 6.00
C VAL A 196 18.32 -5.60 7.25
N PRO A 197 17.80 -6.60 7.98
CA PRO A 197 16.92 -6.38 9.13
C PRO A 197 17.70 -6.09 10.41
N ASP A 198 18.31 -4.90 10.48
CA ASP A 198 19.19 -4.50 11.57
C ASP A 198 18.77 -3.16 12.22
N ASN A 199 18.90 -3.08 13.55
CA ASN A 199 18.51 -1.91 14.32
C ASN A 199 19.39 -0.67 14.06
N CYS A 200 20.60 -0.85 13.54
CA CYS A 200 21.48 0.26 13.16
C CYS A 200 20.90 1.06 11.98
N VAL A 201 20.27 0.36 11.02
CA VAL A 201 19.52 0.98 9.91
C VAL A 201 18.37 1.83 10.46
N VAL A 202 17.56 1.22 11.33
CA VAL A 202 16.44 1.91 12.00
C VAL A 202 16.93 3.08 12.86
N GLY A 203 18.10 2.92 13.49
CA GLY A 203 18.78 3.95 14.28
C GLY A 203 19.10 5.22 13.49
N GLY A 204 19.43 5.10 12.20
CA GLY A 204 19.69 6.24 11.30
C GLY A 204 18.43 6.96 10.78
N ALA A 205 17.32 6.25 10.61
CA ALA A 205 16.09 6.81 10.01
C ALA A 205 15.26 7.65 11.00
N LEU A 206 14.44 8.57 10.51
CA LEU A 206 13.52 9.40 11.30
C LEU A 206 12.06 8.97 11.11
N ALA A 207 11.20 9.37 12.06
CA ALA A 207 9.77 9.10 11.98
C ALA A 207 9.19 9.62 10.65
N GLY A 208 8.37 8.80 9.99
CA GLY A 208 7.77 9.09 8.69
C GLY A 208 8.62 8.72 7.47
N GLU A 209 9.90 8.39 7.64
CA GLU A 209 10.74 7.83 6.58
C GLU A 209 10.48 6.33 6.39
N THR A 210 10.85 5.81 5.22
CA THR A 210 10.74 4.39 4.90
C THR A 210 12.12 3.75 4.89
N VAL A 211 12.25 2.56 5.45
CA VAL A 211 13.45 1.72 5.34
C VAL A 211 13.08 0.37 4.73
N VAL A 212 13.82 -0.06 3.71
CA VAL A 212 13.78 -1.45 3.27
C VAL A 212 14.66 -2.25 4.22
N LEU A 213 14.02 -3.00 5.12
CA LEU A 213 14.69 -3.84 6.13
C LEU A 213 14.91 -5.27 5.65
N PHE A 214 14.40 -5.63 4.49
CA PHE A 214 14.62 -6.94 3.95
C PHE A 214 14.56 -6.88 2.43
N GLU A 215 15.61 -7.38 1.78
CA GLU A 215 15.64 -7.64 0.35
C GLU A 215 16.39 -8.95 0.08
N SER A 216 15.65 -10.06 -0.03
CA SER A 216 16.26 -11.35 -0.33
C SER A 216 15.22 -12.42 -0.72
N SER A 217 15.65 -13.68 -0.75
CA SER A 217 14.80 -14.81 -1.14
C SER A 217 13.73 -15.15 -0.10
N ALA A 218 12.66 -15.84 -0.49
CA ALA A 218 11.68 -16.37 0.46
C ALA A 218 12.27 -17.33 1.51
N THR A 219 13.32 -18.08 1.14
CA THR A 219 14.05 -18.95 2.07
C THR A 219 14.69 -18.11 3.17
N ASP A 220 15.38 -17.03 2.79
CA ASP A 220 16.04 -16.14 3.73
C ASP A 220 15.04 -15.34 4.57
N TYR A 221 13.90 -14.95 3.98
CA TYR A 221 12.82 -14.28 4.70
C TYR A 221 12.28 -15.13 5.85
N THR A 222 12.15 -16.43 5.61
CA THR A 222 11.70 -17.38 6.63
C THR A 222 12.80 -17.64 7.66
N ALA A 223 14.04 -17.82 7.21
CA ALA A 223 15.18 -18.09 8.09
C ALA A 223 15.49 -16.91 9.03
N GLN A 224 15.26 -15.67 8.57
CA GLN A 224 15.55 -14.44 9.31
C GLN A 224 14.30 -13.83 9.97
N ALA A 225 13.17 -14.56 10.06
CA ALA A 225 11.89 -14.04 10.53
C ALA A 225 11.98 -13.35 11.92
N THR A 226 12.82 -13.87 12.81
CA THR A 226 13.04 -13.29 14.14
C THR A 226 13.75 -11.94 14.06
N GLN A 227 14.82 -11.82 13.26
CA GLN A 227 15.56 -10.57 13.05
C GLN A 227 14.64 -9.51 12.41
N ILE A 228 13.91 -9.90 11.36
CA ILE A 228 12.97 -9.03 10.65
C ILE A 228 11.89 -8.51 11.60
N SER A 229 11.28 -9.39 12.40
CA SER A 229 10.26 -9.02 13.38
C SER A 229 10.79 -8.04 14.44
N ASN A 230 12.00 -8.29 14.95
CA ASN A 230 12.64 -7.43 15.94
C ASN A 230 12.93 -6.03 15.37
N ALA A 231 13.57 -5.94 14.20
CA ALA A 231 13.88 -4.67 13.57
C ALA A 231 12.60 -3.89 13.20
N THR A 232 11.56 -4.59 12.73
CA THR A 232 10.26 -4.00 12.43
C THR A 232 9.57 -3.44 13.68
N ALA A 233 9.66 -4.14 14.82
CA ALA A 233 9.12 -3.64 16.08
C ALA A 233 9.85 -2.38 16.59
N VAL A 234 11.18 -2.31 16.43
CA VAL A 234 11.97 -1.12 16.75
C VAL A 234 11.59 0.04 15.83
N ALA A 235 11.48 -0.20 14.52
CA ALA A 235 11.07 0.81 13.54
C ALA A 235 9.69 1.39 13.87
N ARG A 236 8.72 0.52 14.17
CA ARG A 236 7.37 0.92 14.59
C ARG A 236 7.39 1.81 15.82
N THR A 237 8.18 1.46 16.83
CA THR A 237 8.31 2.27 18.07
C THR A 237 8.89 3.66 17.77
N LYS A 238 9.76 3.77 16.78
CA LYS A 238 10.34 5.04 16.31
C LYS A 238 9.44 5.81 15.32
N GLY A 239 8.33 5.23 14.87
CA GLY A 239 7.48 5.80 13.82
C GLY A 239 8.10 5.74 12.42
N VAL A 240 9.10 4.90 12.22
CA VAL A 240 9.72 4.62 10.91
C VAL A 240 8.89 3.57 10.18
N GLN A 241 8.65 3.76 8.88
CA GLN A 241 7.95 2.80 8.05
C GLN A 241 8.90 1.71 7.54
N THR A 242 8.46 0.45 7.52
CA THR A 242 9.26 -0.67 7.01
C THR A 242 8.74 -1.21 5.69
N TRP A 243 9.67 -1.66 4.85
CA TRP A 243 9.37 -2.25 3.55
C TRP A 243 10.13 -3.56 3.39
N HIS A 244 9.42 -4.65 3.08
CA HIS A 244 10.02 -5.94 2.77
C HIS A 244 9.91 -6.28 1.28
N LEU A 245 11.02 -6.67 0.67
CA LEU A 245 11.15 -7.09 -0.70
C LEU A 245 11.55 -8.57 -0.72
N VAL A 246 10.67 -9.44 -1.23
CA VAL A 246 10.91 -10.89 -1.20
C VAL A 246 10.89 -11.44 -2.61
N HIS A 247 11.94 -12.14 -3.02
CA HIS A 247 12.04 -12.74 -4.35
C HIS A 247 12.08 -14.28 -4.29
N SER A 248 12.14 -14.92 -5.46
CA SER A 248 12.15 -16.38 -5.61
C SER A 248 10.89 -17.08 -5.06
N VAL A 249 9.72 -16.46 -5.18
CA VAL A 249 8.45 -17.01 -4.66
C VAL A 249 7.61 -17.57 -5.80
N SER A 250 7.81 -18.84 -6.13
CA SER A 250 7.27 -19.44 -7.36
C SER A 250 5.75 -19.61 -7.39
N THR A 251 5.08 -19.70 -6.23
CA THR A 251 3.64 -20.00 -6.18
C THR A 251 2.82 -18.89 -5.52
N ARG A 252 1.57 -18.73 -5.98
CA ARG A 252 0.57 -17.85 -5.33
C ARG A 252 0.33 -18.23 -3.87
N ALA A 253 0.33 -19.52 -3.56
CA ALA A 253 0.07 -20.00 -2.20
C ALA A 253 1.17 -19.54 -1.23
N ASP A 254 2.43 -19.58 -1.66
CA ASP A 254 3.55 -19.13 -0.84
C ASP A 254 3.60 -17.60 -0.72
N MET A 255 3.27 -16.87 -1.79
CA MET A 255 3.07 -15.42 -1.72
C MET A 255 2.03 -15.06 -0.64
N ILE A 256 0.88 -15.74 -0.60
CA ILE A 256 -0.17 -15.47 0.40
C ILE A 256 0.34 -15.71 1.83
N LYS A 257 1.12 -16.77 2.06
CA LYS A 257 1.75 -17.04 3.37
C LYS A 257 2.70 -15.91 3.76
N LEU A 258 3.54 -15.45 2.84
CA LEU A 258 4.51 -14.39 3.09
C LEU A 258 3.86 -13.03 3.34
N VAL A 259 2.77 -12.68 2.62
CA VAL A 259 1.98 -11.48 2.94
C VAL A 259 1.36 -11.60 4.34
N SER A 260 0.87 -12.79 4.73
CA SER A 260 0.38 -13.04 6.09
C SER A 260 1.49 -12.84 7.13
N SER A 261 2.69 -13.36 6.90
CA SER A 261 3.85 -13.15 7.78
C SER A 261 4.24 -11.68 7.89
N ALA A 262 4.30 -10.94 6.77
CA ALA A 262 4.60 -9.51 6.77
C ALA A 262 3.58 -8.70 7.60
N ARG A 263 2.30 -9.06 7.53
CA ARG A 263 1.23 -8.46 8.36
C ARG A 263 1.37 -8.80 9.84
N GLN A 264 1.72 -10.03 10.18
CA GLN A 264 1.96 -10.43 11.57
C GLN A 264 3.14 -9.66 12.18
N MET A 265 4.17 -9.40 11.38
CA MET A 265 5.30 -8.53 11.75
C MET A 265 4.91 -7.04 11.78
N GLN A 266 3.72 -6.69 11.28
CA GLN A 266 3.19 -5.33 11.13
C GLN A 266 4.06 -4.44 10.23
N THR A 267 4.52 -5.01 9.13
CA THR A 267 5.29 -4.32 8.08
C THR A 267 4.40 -3.30 7.37
N ASN A 268 4.95 -2.13 7.02
CA ASN A 268 4.18 -1.08 6.34
C ASN A 268 4.02 -1.33 4.85
N LEU A 269 5.05 -1.85 4.16
CA LEU A 269 5.04 -2.08 2.72
C LEU A 269 5.62 -3.45 2.39
N VAL A 270 5.08 -4.12 1.38
CA VAL A 270 5.62 -5.39 0.90
C VAL A 270 5.52 -5.49 -0.62
N TYR A 271 6.49 -6.18 -1.22
CA TYR A 271 6.42 -6.69 -2.58
C TYR A 271 7.13 -8.02 -2.69
N ILE A 272 6.48 -8.95 -3.38
CA ILE A 272 6.85 -10.35 -3.48
C ILE A 272 6.85 -10.75 -4.94
N THR A 273 7.98 -11.23 -5.45
CA THR A 273 8.12 -11.63 -6.85
C THR A 273 8.47 -13.10 -7.00
N SER A 274 8.01 -13.69 -8.12
CA SER A 274 8.34 -15.05 -8.52
C SER A 274 9.70 -15.18 -9.19
N ILE A 275 10.29 -14.05 -9.60
CA ILE A 275 11.58 -14.00 -10.27
C ILE A 275 12.68 -14.21 -9.23
N GLY A 276 13.73 -14.95 -9.58
CA GLY A 276 14.87 -15.16 -8.69
C GLY A 276 15.79 -13.94 -8.57
N GLY A 277 16.82 -14.08 -7.73
CA GLY A 277 17.84 -13.05 -7.43
C GLY A 277 19.19 -13.27 -8.12
N ASN A 278 19.31 -14.25 -9.01
CA ASN A 278 20.57 -14.62 -9.66
C ASN A 278 20.81 -13.76 -10.90
N TRP A 279 21.22 -12.51 -10.66
CA TRP A 279 21.56 -11.57 -11.73
C TRP A 279 22.71 -12.08 -12.61
N GLN A 280 23.63 -12.88 -12.07
CA GLN A 280 24.70 -13.51 -12.85
C GLN A 280 24.16 -14.53 -13.88
N ALA A 281 23.00 -15.12 -13.62
CA ALA A 281 22.27 -15.95 -14.58
C ALA A 281 21.33 -15.14 -15.49
N GLY A 282 21.38 -13.81 -15.44
CA GLY A 282 20.56 -12.91 -16.24
C GLY A 282 19.16 -12.68 -15.69
N GLU A 283 18.88 -13.06 -14.44
CA GLU A 283 17.57 -12.79 -13.83
C GLU A 283 17.42 -11.28 -13.55
N ASN A 284 16.33 -10.69 -14.05
CA ASN A 284 15.93 -9.33 -13.72
C ASN A 284 14.82 -9.38 -12.65
N THR A 285 15.22 -9.55 -11.39
CA THR A 285 14.34 -9.78 -10.23
C THR A 285 13.17 -8.80 -10.15
N TRP A 286 13.43 -7.53 -10.47
CA TRP A 286 12.48 -6.43 -10.38
C TRP A 286 12.01 -5.92 -11.75
N GLY A 287 12.31 -6.67 -12.81
CA GLY A 287 12.12 -6.30 -14.21
C GLY A 287 10.71 -6.46 -14.76
N SER A 288 9.82 -7.15 -14.03
CA SER A 288 8.43 -7.29 -14.41
C SER A 288 7.55 -7.56 -13.18
N LEU A 289 6.25 -7.62 -13.41
CA LEU A 289 5.27 -8.04 -12.39
C LEU A 289 5.26 -9.56 -12.25
N PRO A 290 5.09 -10.11 -11.03
CA PRO A 290 4.95 -11.54 -10.84
C PRO A 290 3.67 -12.06 -11.48
N VAL A 291 3.66 -13.34 -11.85
CA VAL A 291 2.50 -14.01 -12.47
C VAL A 291 1.21 -13.96 -11.63
N TYR A 292 1.35 -13.74 -10.32
CA TYR A 292 0.25 -13.62 -9.36
C TYR A 292 0.01 -12.18 -8.88
N TRP A 293 0.54 -11.15 -9.54
CA TRP A 293 0.46 -9.75 -9.13
C TRP A 293 -0.95 -9.31 -8.67
N ALA A 294 -1.98 -9.62 -9.46
CA ALA A 294 -3.36 -9.29 -9.10
C ALA A 294 -3.81 -9.93 -7.78
N SER A 295 -3.36 -11.16 -7.50
CA SER A 295 -3.65 -11.85 -6.24
C SER A 295 -2.84 -11.26 -5.08
N GLU A 296 -1.62 -10.82 -5.32
CA GLU A 296 -0.79 -10.17 -4.32
C GLU A 296 -1.38 -8.83 -3.87
N VAL A 297 -1.73 -7.95 -4.82
CA VAL A 297 -2.40 -6.67 -4.54
C VAL A 297 -3.68 -6.90 -3.73
N GLN A 298 -4.52 -7.84 -4.17
CA GLN A 298 -5.74 -8.22 -3.46
C GLN A 298 -5.43 -8.69 -2.04
N GLN A 299 -4.43 -9.57 -1.88
CA GLN A 299 -4.04 -10.10 -0.60
C GLN A 299 -3.52 -9.01 0.33
N ILE A 300 -2.71 -8.05 -0.15
CA ILE A 300 -2.11 -6.95 0.64
C ILE A 300 -3.16 -5.92 1.06
N GLN A 301 -4.01 -5.47 0.13
CA GLN A 301 -4.98 -4.41 0.41
C GLN A 301 -6.16 -4.86 1.28
N GLY A 302 -6.23 -6.15 1.64
CA GLY A 302 -7.30 -6.68 2.49
C GLY A 302 -8.66 -6.63 1.81
N VAL A 303 -8.67 -6.43 0.50
CA VAL A 303 -9.85 -6.52 -0.33
C VAL A 303 -10.23 -8.00 -0.35
N ALA A 304 -11.26 -8.37 0.43
CA ALA A 304 -11.93 -9.67 0.32
C ALA A 304 -12.12 -9.97 -1.17
N PRO A 305 -11.84 -11.19 -1.65
CA PRO A 305 -11.47 -11.45 -3.04
C PRO A 305 -12.42 -10.81 -4.05
N GLY A 306 -12.15 -9.56 -4.41
CA GLY A 306 -12.70 -8.88 -5.55
C GLY A 306 -11.81 -9.30 -6.69
N LEU A 307 -12.30 -10.17 -7.56
CA LEU A 307 -11.63 -10.49 -8.81
C LEU A 307 -11.19 -9.18 -9.49
N ASN A 308 -9.91 -9.08 -9.80
CA ASN A 308 -9.43 -8.14 -10.80
C ASN A 308 -9.80 -8.74 -12.16
N TRP A 309 -10.85 -8.23 -12.79
CA TRP A 309 -11.40 -8.74 -14.04
C TRP A 309 -10.59 -8.30 -15.29
N GLY A 310 -9.43 -7.65 -15.12
CA GLY A 310 -8.73 -7.01 -16.24
C GLY A 310 -9.57 -5.92 -16.91
N SER A 311 -9.07 -5.32 -18.00
CA SER A 311 -9.94 -4.55 -18.88
C SER A 311 -10.85 -5.53 -19.63
N MET A 312 -12.01 -5.84 -19.07
CA MET A 312 -13.05 -6.46 -19.88
C MET A 312 -13.46 -5.44 -20.94
N THR A 313 -13.06 -5.67 -22.19
CA THR A 313 -13.61 -4.97 -23.37
C THR A 313 -15.11 -5.23 -23.56
N LYS A 314 -15.70 -6.12 -22.75
CA LYS A 314 -17.11 -6.49 -22.78
C LYS A 314 -17.79 -6.23 -21.44
N LYS A 315 -19.01 -5.70 -21.51
CA LYS A 315 -19.76 -5.20 -20.36
C LYS A 315 -20.67 -6.31 -19.85
N LEU A 316 -20.90 -6.37 -18.54
CA LEU A 316 -22.04 -7.10 -17.99
C LEU A 316 -23.29 -6.24 -18.21
N ALA A 317 -24.06 -6.54 -19.26
CA ALA A 317 -25.30 -5.86 -19.58
C ALA A 317 -26.44 -6.88 -19.65
N ASN A 318 -27.49 -6.67 -18.85
CA ASN A 318 -28.78 -7.31 -19.09
C ASN A 318 -29.57 -6.41 -20.04
N TYR A 319 -29.88 -6.91 -21.23
CA TYR A 319 -30.57 -6.17 -22.29
C TYR A 319 -32.03 -5.79 -21.92
N SER A 320 -32.57 -6.32 -20.82
CA SER A 320 -33.93 -6.07 -20.34
C SER A 320 -34.03 -5.28 -19.05
N SER A 321 -32.91 -5.01 -18.35
CA SER A 321 -32.97 -4.35 -17.05
C SER A 321 -32.17 -3.05 -16.94
N TYR A 322 -31.63 -2.51 -18.05
CA TYR A 322 -31.01 -1.17 -18.03
C TYR A 322 -30.04 -1.01 -16.83
N LEU A 323 -29.28 -2.08 -16.54
CA LEU A 323 -28.34 -2.17 -15.43
C LEU A 323 -26.94 -2.31 -16.00
N CYS A 324 -26.08 -1.37 -15.60
CA CYS A 324 -24.65 -1.47 -15.80
C CYS A 324 -23.99 -1.63 -14.43
N LEU A 325 -23.19 -2.68 -14.26
CA LEU A 325 -22.24 -2.76 -13.14
C LEU A 325 -20.97 -2.01 -13.55
N ARG A 326 -20.68 -0.90 -12.88
CA ARG A 326 -19.39 -0.21 -13.04
C ARG A 326 -18.48 -0.64 -11.88
N GLY A 327 -17.33 -1.21 -12.22
CA GLY A 327 -16.25 -1.38 -11.26
C GLY A 327 -15.55 -0.04 -11.03
N THR A 328 -15.59 0.49 -9.81
CA THR A 328 -14.84 1.69 -9.40
C THR A 328 -13.70 1.32 -8.43
N GLY A 329 -13.02 0.21 -8.71
CA GLY A 329 -11.83 -0.25 -8.00
C GLY A 329 -12.07 -0.79 -6.58
N THR A 330 -13.01 -0.25 -5.83
CA THR A 330 -13.27 -0.63 -4.41
C THR A 330 -14.73 -1.00 -4.11
N ARG A 331 -15.63 -0.82 -5.08
CA ARG A 331 -17.07 -1.14 -4.96
C ARG A 331 -17.65 -1.53 -6.31
N LEU A 332 -18.66 -2.41 -6.28
CA LEU A 332 -19.62 -2.58 -7.37
C LEU A 332 -20.70 -1.51 -7.20
N ASP A 333 -20.66 -0.46 -8.01
CA ASP A 333 -21.73 0.54 -8.04
C ASP A 333 -22.75 0.17 -9.12
N GLN A 334 -24.00 0.06 -8.68
CA GLN A 334 -25.16 0.02 -9.55
C GLN A 334 -25.41 1.43 -10.07
N GLN A 335 -25.40 1.64 -11.39
CA GLN A 335 -25.96 2.86 -11.97
C GLN A 335 -27.35 2.60 -12.54
N SER A 336 -28.25 3.57 -12.39
CA SER A 336 -29.55 3.56 -13.06
C SER A 336 -29.35 3.92 -14.53
N CYS A 337 -29.63 3.01 -15.45
CA CYS A 337 -30.27 3.45 -16.68
C CYS A 337 -31.78 3.55 -16.39
N ALA A 338 -32.49 4.41 -17.11
CA ALA A 338 -33.78 4.91 -16.68
C ALA A 338 -34.86 3.80 -16.56
N SER A 339 -35.28 3.55 -15.32
CA SER A 339 -36.49 2.83 -14.86
C SER A 339 -36.48 1.29 -14.71
N THR A 340 -36.93 0.88 -13.51
CA THR A 340 -37.39 -0.44 -13.01
C THR A 340 -36.39 -1.40 -12.34
N THR A 341 -36.94 -2.17 -11.39
CA THR A 341 -36.35 -2.88 -10.23
C THR A 341 -35.15 -3.79 -10.53
N ALA A 342 -34.04 -3.52 -9.84
CA ALA A 342 -32.76 -4.21 -9.99
C ALA A 342 -32.61 -5.42 -9.08
N TRP A 343 -31.93 -6.44 -9.59
CA TRP A 343 -31.31 -7.49 -8.79
C TRP A 343 -29.89 -7.07 -8.40
N THR A 344 -29.42 -7.51 -7.23
CA THR A 344 -28.08 -7.17 -6.69
C THR A 344 -27.32 -8.43 -6.30
N LEU A 345 -26.01 -8.48 -6.54
CA LEU A 345 -25.16 -9.53 -6.01
C LEU A 345 -24.54 -9.07 -4.68
N THR A 346 -24.81 -9.77 -3.59
CA THR A 346 -24.20 -9.46 -2.28
C THR A 346 -23.25 -10.57 -1.87
N VAL A 347 -22.05 -10.20 -1.45
CA VAL A 347 -21.09 -11.14 -0.86
C VAL A 347 -21.48 -11.43 0.59
N GLN A 348 -21.45 -12.69 0.97
CA GLN A 348 -21.64 -13.20 2.32
C GLN A 348 -20.44 -14.04 2.72
N THR A 349 -19.86 -13.77 3.88
CA THR A 349 -18.76 -14.57 4.41
C THR A 349 -19.34 -15.64 5.34
N VAL A 350 -19.12 -16.91 5.03
CA VAL A 350 -19.53 -18.03 5.88
C VAL A 350 -18.33 -18.89 6.20
N SER A 351 -18.02 -19.05 7.48
CA SER A 351 -16.85 -19.80 7.97
C SER A 351 -15.54 -19.36 7.30
N GLY A 352 -15.40 -18.05 7.07
CA GLY A 352 -14.21 -17.45 6.43
C GLY A 352 -14.17 -17.55 4.90
N LEU A 353 -15.14 -18.19 4.25
CA LEU A 353 -15.21 -18.32 2.79
C LEU A 353 -16.25 -17.36 2.17
N PRO A 354 -15.94 -16.73 1.02
CA PRO A 354 -16.88 -15.86 0.33
C PRO A 354 -17.91 -16.65 -0.48
N TYR A 355 -19.18 -16.32 -0.29
CA TYR A 355 -20.30 -16.77 -1.10
C TYR A 355 -21.05 -15.56 -1.66
N TYR A 356 -21.75 -15.75 -2.76
CA TYR A 356 -22.52 -14.72 -3.42
C TYR A 356 -24.02 -15.02 -3.30
N GLN A 357 -24.84 -14.00 -3.05
CA GLN A 357 -26.30 -14.11 -3.11
C GLN A 357 -26.83 -13.23 -4.23
N VAL A 358 -27.64 -13.80 -5.11
CA VAL A 358 -28.38 -13.06 -6.13
C VAL A 358 -29.68 -12.58 -5.50
N ARG A 359 -29.84 -11.27 -5.30
CA ARG A 359 -31.03 -10.68 -4.65
C ARG A 359 -31.92 -10.01 -5.67
N TYR A 360 -33.22 -10.01 -5.42
CA TYR A 360 -34.22 -9.18 -6.12
C TYR A 360 -35.13 -8.56 -5.04
N GLY A 361 -34.98 -7.25 -4.82
CA GLY A 361 -35.56 -6.59 -3.66
C GLY A 361 -35.08 -7.21 -2.34
N ASN A 362 -36.02 -7.66 -1.50
CA ASN A 362 -35.71 -8.32 -0.22
C ASN A 362 -35.60 -9.86 -0.34
N LYS A 363 -35.70 -10.41 -1.56
CA LYS A 363 -35.62 -11.84 -1.85
C LYS A 363 -34.27 -12.24 -2.41
N CYS A 364 -33.89 -13.49 -2.22
CA CYS A 364 -32.68 -14.12 -2.73
C CYS A 364 -33.06 -15.33 -3.58
N ALA A 365 -32.34 -15.53 -4.68
CA ALA A 365 -32.45 -16.74 -5.47
C ALA A 365 -32.04 -17.93 -4.59
N ALA A 366 -32.95 -18.88 -4.45
CA ALA A 366 -32.83 -20.03 -3.57
C ALA A 366 -33.09 -21.29 -4.38
N GLN A 367 -32.17 -22.25 -4.26
CA GLN A 367 -32.39 -23.60 -4.74
C GLN A 367 -33.11 -24.41 -3.65
N PRO A 368 -34.39 -24.77 -3.83
CA PRO A 368 -35.21 -25.28 -2.74
C PRO A 368 -34.77 -26.68 -2.26
N SER A 369 -34.10 -27.47 -3.11
CA SER A 369 -33.53 -28.77 -2.74
C SER A 369 -32.35 -29.14 -3.66
N VAL A 370 -31.51 -30.08 -3.20
CA VAL A 370 -30.27 -30.52 -3.91
C VAL A 370 -30.53 -31.06 -5.32
N GLY A 371 -31.74 -31.58 -5.59
CA GLY A 371 -32.14 -32.08 -6.90
C GLY A 371 -33.01 -31.13 -7.72
N SER A 372 -33.35 -29.95 -7.18
CA SER A 372 -34.21 -29.00 -7.88
C SER A 372 -33.42 -28.22 -8.91
N THR A 373 -33.86 -28.28 -10.16
CA THR A 373 -33.30 -27.46 -11.23
C THR A 373 -33.94 -26.08 -11.32
N ALA A 374 -35.05 -25.84 -10.65
CA ALA A 374 -35.71 -24.53 -10.65
C ALA A 374 -35.26 -23.67 -9.46
N LEU A 375 -34.97 -22.39 -9.70
CA LEU A 375 -34.75 -21.44 -8.62
C LEU A 375 -36.05 -20.79 -8.16
N THR A 376 -36.10 -20.48 -6.87
CA THR A 376 -37.20 -19.76 -6.24
C THR A 376 -36.68 -18.46 -5.63
N TRP A 377 -37.58 -17.49 -5.38
CA TRP A 377 -37.22 -16.25 -4.70
C TRP A 377 -37.69 -16.30 -3.25
N ALA A 378 -36.76 -16.64 -2.35
CA ALA A 378 -37.03 -16.77 -0.92
C ALA A 378 -36.58 -15.54 -0.15
N THR A 379 -37.06 -15.34 1.08
CA THR A 379 -36.51 -14.28 1.96
C THR A 379 -35.02 -14.52 2.17
N CYS A 380 -34.21 -13.48 1.98
CA CYS A 380 -32.76 -13.59 2.13
C CYS A 380 -32.35 -14.02 3.54
N SER A 381 -31.42 -14.95 3.63
CA SER A 381 -30.81 -15.44 4.86
C SER A 381 -29.29 -15.41 4.72
N ALA A 382 -28.60 -14.87 5.72
CA ALA A 382 -27.14 -14.79 5.75
C ALA A 382 -26.45 -16.15 5.92
N THR A 383 -27.21 -17.22 6.22
CA THR A 383 -26.68 -18.55 6.53
C THR A 383 -27.23 -19.67 5.64
N ALA A 384 -28.31 -19.40 4.89
CA ALA A 384 -28.95 -20.41 4.05
C ALA A 384 -28.07 -20.83 2.87
N ALA A 385 -27.56 -22.06 2.92
CA ALA A 385 -26.71 -22.62 1.86
C ALA A 385 -27.41 -22.66 0.50
N SER A 386 -28.73 -22.88 0.47
CA SER A 386 -29.56 -22.84 -0.75
C SER A 386 -29.53 -21.50 -1.49
N GLN A 387 -29.16 -20.41 -0.81
CA GLN A 387 -29.09 -19.05 -1.36
C GLN A 387 -27.68 -18.59 -1.68
N MET A 388 -26.68 -19.46 -1.45
CA MET A 388 -25.27 -19.13 -1.52
C MET A 388 -24.63 -19.79 -2.73
N TRP A 389 -23.92 -18.99 -3.49
CA TRP A 389 -23.26 -19.42 -4.71
C TRP A 389 -21.76 -19.17 -4.56
N ALA A 390 -20.94 -20.21 -4.67
CA ALA A 390 -19.50 -20.11 -4.72
C ALA A 390 -19.07 -19.81 -6.16
N LEU A 391 -18.17 -18.85 -6.35
CA LEU A 391 -17.57 -18.65 -7.66
C LEU A 391 -16.49 -19.71 -7.88
N ARG A 392 -16.55 -20.40 -9.00
CA ARG A 392 -15.64 -21.45 -9.43
C ARG A 392 -15.02 -21.11 -10.77
N GLN A 393 -13.87 -21.72 -11.04
CA GLN A 393 -13.18 -21.62 -12.32
C GLN A 393 -12.83 -23.02 -12.81
N SER A 394 -13.10 -23.30 -14.08
CA SER A 394 -12.62 -24.49 -14.79
C SER A 394 -12.10 -24.07 -16.16
N GLY A 395 -10.78 -24.09 -16.35
CA GLY A 395 -10.14 -23.53 -17.54
C GLY A 395 -10.35 -22.02 -17.64
N SER A 396 -10.84 -21.53 -18.78
CA SER A 396 -11.19 -20.12 -19.01
C SER A 396 -12.61 -19.74 -18.54
N LEU A 397 -13.38 -20.70 -18.02
CA LEU A 397 -14.77 -20.51 -17.68
C LEU A 397 -14.93 -20.25 -16.18
N LEU A 398 -15.63 -19.17 -15.84
CA LEU A 398 -16.06 -18.83 -14.49
C LEU A 398 -17.55 -19.14 -14.34
N TYR A 399 -17.93 -19.76 -13.23
CA TYR A 399 -19.31 -20.15 -12.98
C TYR A 399 -19.68 -20.07 -11.49
N PHE A 400 -20.97 -19.96 -11.20
CA PHE A 400 -21.50 -19.90 -9.83
C PHE A 400 -22.08 -21.25 -9.44
N GLU A 401 -21.53 -21.87 -8.41
CA GLU A 401 -21.92 -23.19 -7.90
C GLU A 401 -22.68 -23.05 -6.58
N ASN A 402 -23.88 -23.61 -6.47
CA ASN A 402 -24.66 -23.55 -5.24
C ASN A 402 -23.94 -24.28 -4.11
N ARG A 403 -23.86 -23.64 -2.94
CA ARG A 403 -23.19 -24.19 -1.74
C ARG A 403 -23.82 -25.50 -1.26
N GLN A 404 -25.13 -25.69 -1.44
CA GLN A 404 -25.84 -26.86 -0.94
C GLN A 404 -25.80 -28.04 -1.92
N SER A 405 -25.89 -27.79 -3.23
CA SER A 405 -26.09 -28.84 -4.23
C SER A 405 -24.89 -29.09 -5.15
N ALA A 406 -23.90 -28.18 -5.14
CA ALA A 406 -22.84 -28.11 -6.15
C ALA A 406 -23.35 -27.94 -7.60
N GLN A 407 -24.62 -27.57 -7.79
CA GLN A 407 -25.17 -27.28 -9.10
C GLN A 407 -24.84 -25.85 -9.55
N VAL A 408 -24.62 -25.69 -10.83
CA VAL A 408 -24.27 -24.43 -11.45
C VAL A 408 -25.50 -23.61 -11.75
N LEU A 409 -25.43 -22.32 -11.43
CA LEU A 409 -26.40 -21.31 -11.85
C LEU A 409 -26.31 -21.11 -13.37
N SER A 410 -27.34 -21.55 -14.09
CA SER A 410 -27.47 -21.39 -15.54
C SER A 410 -28.67 -20.50 -15.87
N MET A 411 -28.56 -19.74 -16.96
CA MET A 411 -29.65 -18.97 -17.55
C MET A 411 -29.84 -19.42 -19.00
N PRO A 412 -30.72 -20.42 -19.26
CA PRO A 412 -30.78 -21.15 -20.53
C PRO A 412 -31.40 -20.34 -21.68
N GLY A 413 -32.07 -19.22 -21.39
CA GLY A 413 -32.69 -18.37 -22.40
C GLY A 413 -31.92 -17.08 -22.64
N THR A 414 -31.84 -16.68 -23.91
CA THR A 414 -31.29 -15.39 -24.36
C THR A 414 -32.29 -14.23 -24.21
N THR A 415 -33.53 -14.53 -23.86
CA THR A 415 -34.64 -13.57 -23.80
C THR A 415 -34.88 -13.06 -22.38
N ALA A 416 -35.32 -11.81 -22.28
CA ALA A 416 -35.79 -11.19 -21.04
C ALA A 416 -36.81 -12.07 -20.30
N GLY A 417 -36.64 -12.27 -18.99
CA GLY A 417 -37.57 -13.08 -18.17
C GLY A 417 -37.35 -14.59 -18.21
N SER A 418 -36.27 -15.06 -18.84
CA SER A 418 -35.90 -16.47 -18.81
C SER A 418 -35.61 -16.95 -17.39
N THR A 419 -36.14 -18.13 -17.04
CA THR A 419 -35.98 -18.73 -15.71
C THR A 419 -34.52 -19.09 -15.44
N ALA A 420 -33.98 -18.64 -14.32
CA ALA A 420 -32.69 -19.13 -13.84
C ALA A 420 -32.86 -20.56 -13.30
N ILE A 421 -31.93 -21.45 -13.66
CA ILE A 421 -31.95 -22.86 -13.27
C ILE A 421 -30.64 -23.24 -12.55
N ALA A 422 -30.70 -24.30 -11.76
CA ALA A 422 -29.54 -24.97 -11.20
C ALA A 422 -29.35 -26.32 -11.90
N GLU A 423 -28.16 -26.64 -12.40
CA GLU A 423 -27.93 -27.93 -13.04
C GLU A 423 -26.53 -28.47 -12.76
N ASN A 424 -26.31 -29.77 -12.95
CA ASN A 424 -24.98 -30.35 -12.78
C ASN A 424 -24.01 -29.76 -13.82
N TYR A 425 -22.79 -29.44 -13.39
CA TYR A 425 -21.74 -29.00 -14.30
C TYR A 425 -21.44 -30.11 -15.33
N SER A 426 -21.80 -29.88 -16.59
CA SER A 426 -21.67 -30.89 -17.65
C SER A 426 -20.38 -30.75 -18.46
N GLY A 427 -19.51 -29.79 -18.13
CA GLY A 427 -18.32 -29.45 -18.92
C GLY A 427 -18.62 -28.93 -20.34
N ALA A 428 -19.89 -28.84 -20.72
CA ALA A 428 -20.30 -28.33 -22.02
C ALA A 428 -20.18 -26.80 -22.07
N ALA A 429 -19.76 -26.28 -23.23
CA ALA A 429 -19.67 -24.85 -23.56
C ALA A 429 -21.02 -24.08 -23.53
N ARG A 430 -22.06 -24.66 -22.90
CA ARG A 430 -23.43 -24.14 -22.80
C ARG A 430 -23.76 -23.55 -21.43
N GLN A 431 -22.78 -23.05 -20.70
CA GLN A 431 -23.04 -22.13 -19.59
C GLN A 431 -22.91 -20.71 -20.10
N LEU A 432 -23.93 -20.32 -20.87
CA LEU A 432 -24.00 -19.03 -21.53
C LEU A 432 -24.57 -18.02 -20.53
N PHE A 433 -23.69 -17.47 -19.71
CA PHE A 433 -23.85 -16.05 -19.38
C PHE A 433 -23.70 -15.34 -20.73
N TYR A 434 -24.78 -14.76 -21.27
CA TYR A 434 -24.64 -13.97 -22.50
C TYR A 434 -24.13 -12.58 -22.13
N PHE A 435 -22.84 -12.41 -22.43
CA PHE A 435 -22.05 -11.20 -22.39
C PHE A 435 -22.23 -10.45 -23.72
N GLN A 436 -22.48 -9.15 -23.68
CA GLN A 436 -22.24 -8.29 -24.86
C GLN A 436 -20.89 -7.60 -24.73
#